data_AF-A0A1Y0H4A0-F1
#
_entry.id   AF-A0A1Y0H4A0-F1
#
_cell.length_a   1.000
_cell.length_b   1.000
_cell.length_c   1.000
_cell.angle_alpha   90.00
_cell.angle_beta   90.00
_cell.angle_gamma   90.00
#
_symmetry.space_group_name_H-M   'P 1'
#
loop_
_entity.id
_entity.type
_entity.pdbx_description
1 polymer ?
#
loop_
_entity_poly.entity_id
_entity_poly.type
_entity_poly.pdbx_seq_one_letter_code
_entity_poly.pdbx_strand_id
1 'polypeptide(L)'
;MQNAERAPVPGYSASEWATFMIPERALLLAAHAADTLRVRESGRNSGPHIDQYLAACGLQPGAPWCAAFVTYQLLQAGAERGQLPRNSASVCHWVHGSRFRVTADPAQARRGDLFAWCDRAAWRGHIGFIVRMRRTARGWLAETIEGNTNDAGSREGDGVYRRQRLWTPQLKVIKLTEAKWTPS
;
A
#
# COMPACT_ATOMS: atom_id res chain seq x y z
N MET A 1 2.97 4.39 25.47
CA MET A 1 2.97 5.59 24.62
C MET A 1 1.60 5.68 23.98
N GLN A 2 0.93 6.80 24.19
CA GLN A 2 -0.50 7.00 24.01
C GLN A 2 -0.95 6.73 22.57
N ASN A 3 -2.03 5.96 22.43
CA ASN A 3 -2.84 5.88 21.22
C ASN A 3 -3.41 7.28 20.96
N ALA A 4 -2.71 8.10 20.20
CA ALA A 4 -3.39 9.14 19.43
C ALA A 4 -4.36 8.39 18.52
N GLU A 5 -5.65 8.49 18.78
CA GLU A 5 -6.66 8.12 17.79
C GLU A 5 -6.29 8.84 16.50
N ARG A 6 -5.87 8.07 15.51
CA ARG A 6 -5.25 8.60 14.30
C ARG A 6 -6.35 9.29 13.52
N ALA A 7 -6.32 10.62 13.55
CA ALA A 7 -7.39 11.47 13.06
C ALA A 7 -7.78 11.10 11.60
N PRO A 8 -9.07 11.20 11.25
CA PRO A 8 -9.51 11.03 9.86
C PRO A 8 -8.76 11.98 8.92
N VAL A 9 -8.61 11.56 7.66
CA VAL A 9 -8.16 12.50 6.61
C VAL A 9 -9.21 13.62 6.43
N PRO A 10 -8.80 14.83 5.98
CA PRO A 10 -9.73 15.93 5.76
C PRO A 10 -10.94 15.52 4.92
N GLY A 11 -12.13 15.96 5.33
CA GLY A 11 -13.40 15.65 4.64
C GLY A 11 -14.18 14.47 5.23
N TYR A 12 -13.68 13.79 6.26
CA TYR A 12 -14.44 12.77 6.99
C TYR A 12 -14.54 13.12 8.48
N SER A 13 -15.74 12.98 9.04
CA SER A 13 -15.93 13.01 10.49
C SER A 13 -15.32 11.77 11.16
N ALA A 14 -15.06 11.86 12.47
CA ALA A 14 -14.63 10.70 13.25
C ALA A 14 -15.62 9.54 13.17
N SER A 15 -16.93 9.84 13.19
CA SER A 15 -17.99 8.85 13.08
C SER A 15 -18.01 8.13 11.73
N GLU A 16 -17.87 8.86 10.62
CA GLU A 16 -17.80 8.23 9.29
C GLU A 16 -16.53 7.38 9.14
N TRP A 17 -15.39 7.91 9.59
CA TRP A 17 -14.11 7.21 9.57
C TRP A 17 -14.13 5.88 10.32
N ALA A 18 -14.84 5.84 11.46
CA ALA A 18 -15.00 4.64 12.26
C ALA A 18 -15.79 3.53 11.53
N THR A 19 -16.68 3.88 10.60
CA THR A 19 -17.47 2.90 9.81
C THR A 19 -16.65 2.18 8.74
N PHE A 20 -15.55 2.78 8.29
CA PHE A 20 -14.72 2.19 7.25
C PHE A 20 -13.86 1.04 7.77
N MET A 21 -13.77 -0.02 6.98
CA MET A 21 -12.78 -1.08 7.21
C MET A 21 -11.36 -0.51 7.07
N ILE A 22 -10.41 -1.15 7.75
CA ILE A 22 -8.98 -0.79 7.71
C ILE A 22 -8.44 -0.62 6.28
N PRO A 23 -8.72 -1.50 5.30
CA PRO A 23 -8.19 -1.33 3.95
C PRO A 23 -8.70 -0.06 3.24
N GLU A 24 -9.94 0.34 3.49
CA GLU A 24 -10.50 1.59 2.90
C GLU A 24 -9.85 2.80 3.57
N ARG A 25 -9.73 2.82 4.90
CA ARG A 25 -9.01 3.89 5.62
C ARG A 25 -7.57 4.03 5.12
N ALA A 26 -6.85 2.91 4.95
CA ALA A 26 -5.48 2.90 4.47
C ALA A 26 -5.38 3.44 3.03
N LEU A 27 -6.32 3.08 2.17
CA LEU A 27 -6.42 3.63 0.81
C LEU A 27 -6.73 5.14 0.81
N LEU A 28 -7.59 5.62 1.70
CA LEU A 28 -7.89 7.05 1.83
C LEU A 28 -6.68 7.85 2.35
N LEU A 29 -5.93 7.30 3.31
CA LEU A 29 -4.65 7.86 3.74
C LEU A 29 -3.63 7.88 2.59
N ALA A 30 -3.57 6.81 1.79
CA ALA A 30 -2.73 6.75 0.60
C ALA A 30 -3.11 7.83 -0.43
N ALA A 31 -4.42 8.05 -0.64
CA ALA A 31 -4.92 9.12 -1.51
C ALA A 31 -4.53 10.50 -0.97
N HIS A 32 -4.67 10.73 0.34
CA HIS A 32 -4.24 11.99 0.96
C HIS A 32 -2.73 12.23 0.79
N ALA A 33 -1.91 11.19 0.94
CA ALA A 33 -0.47 11.28 0.70
C ALA A 33 -0.13 11.62 -0.77
N ALA A 34 -0.88 11.05 -1.73
CA ALA A 34 -0.68 11.29 -3.17
C ALA A 34 -1.16 12.68 -3.61
N ASP A 35 -2.38 13.06 -3.21
CA ASP A 35 -3.13 14.15 -3.82
C ASP A 35 -2.98 15.46 -3.05
N THR A 36 -2.97 15.38 -1.71
CA THR A 36 -2.92 16.55 -0.82
C THR A 36 -1.49 16.85 -0.37
N LEU A 37 -0.83 15.87 0.26
CA LEU A 37 0.54 16.05 0.74
C LEU A 37 1.55 16.03 -0.42
N ARG A 38 1.19 15.36 -1.53
CA ARG A 38 2.03 15.17 -2.71
C ARG A 38 3.44 14.73 -2.31
N VAL A 39 3.52 13.67 -1.49
CA VAL A 39 4.78 13.23 -0.89
C VAL A 39 5.84 12.98 -1.96
N ARG A 40 7.02 13.58 -1.76
CA ARG A 40 8.22 13.44 -2.59
C ARG A 40 9.44 13.13 -1.75
N GLU A 41 10.40 12.47 -2.37
CA GLU A 41 11.78 12.35 -1.89
C GLU A 41 12.44 13.72 -1.82
N SER A 42 13.18 13.97 -0.74
CA SER A 42 14.10 15.10 -0.59
C SER A 42 15.56 14.65 -0.49
N GLY A 43 15.79 13.35 -0.64
CA GLY A 43 17.08 12.67 -0.67
C GLY A 43 16.89 11.26 -1.24
N ARG A 44 17.97 10.51 -1.45
CA ARG A 44 17.89 9.17 -2.03
C ARG A 44 17.03 8.24 -1.17
N ASN A 45 15.83 7.90 -1.61
CA ASN A 45 14.85 7.13 -0.83
C ASN A 45 14.66 7.68 0.60
N SER A 46 14.55 9.01 0.72
CA SER A 46 14.43 9.70 2.01
C SER A 46 13.61 10.98 1.90
N GLY A 47 13.00 11.36 3.01
CA GLY A 47 12.28 12.61 3.20
C GLY A 47 11.36 12.55 4.42
N PRO A 48 10.81 13.68 4.89
CA PRO A 48 10.12 13.74 6.17
C PRO A 48 9.00 12.70 6.37
N HIS A 49 8.24 12.39 5.31
CA HIS A 49 7.21 11.35 5.33
C HIS A 49 7.79 9.95 5.06
N ILE A 50 8.74 9.84 4.14
CA ILE A 50 9.32 8.57 3.69
C ILE A 50 10.11 7.91 4.83
N ASP A 51 10.85 8.71 5.59
CA ASP A 51 11.59 8.26 6.76
C ASP A 51 10.66 7.67 7.83
N GLN A 52 9.44 8.22 7.98
CA GLN A 52 8.42 7.64 8.86
C GLN A 52 7.88 6.31 8.32
N TYR A 53 7.72 6.18 7.00
CA TYR A 53 7.29 4.93 6.38
C TYR A 53 8.32 3.83 6.62
N LEU A 54 9.60 4.15 6.42
CA LEU A 54 10.74 3.26 6.66
C LEU A 54 10.89 2.90 8.14
N ALA A 55 10.81 3.89 9.04
CA ALA A 55 10.87 3.67 10.48
C ALA A 55 9.74 2.76 10.98
N ALA A 56 8.54 2.85 10.39
CA ALA A 56 7.45 1.93 10.68
C ALA A 56 7.71 0.50 10.18
N CYS A 57 8.83 0.21 9.53
CA CYS A 57 9.31 -1.15 9.27
C CYS A 57 10.64 -1.46 9.96
N GLY A 58 11.12 -0.57 10.84
CA GLY A 58 12.43 -0.70 11.49
C GLY A 58 13.61 -0.45 10.53
N LEU A 59 13.39 0.26 9.43
CA LEU A 59 14.41 0.59 8.44
C LEU A 59 14.91 2.02 8.62
N GLN A 60 16.17 2.24 8.21
CA GLN A 60 16.77 3.57 8.08
C GLN A 60 16.44 4.17 6.71
N PRO A 61 16.54 5.51 6.55
CA PRO A 61 16.45 6.18 5.26
C PRO A 61 17.40 5.58 4.21
N GLY A 62 17.02 5.63 2.93
CA GLY A 62 17.84 5.10 1.83
C GLY A 62 17.35 3.77 1.25
N ALA A 63 16.49 3.05 1.96
CA ALA A 63 15.90 1.80 1.48
C ALA A 63 14.69 2.05 0.56
N PRO A 64 14.43 1.20 -0.45
CA PRO A 64 13.18 1.24 -1.21
C PRO A 64 11.96 1.14 -0.29
N TRP A 65 10.94 1.95 -0.56
CA TRP A 65 9.91 2.25 0.43
C TRP A 65 8.47 1.95 -0.02
N CYS A 66 8.25 1.27 -1.15
CA CYS A 66 6.90 0.93 -1.63
C CYS A 66 6.08 0.08 -0.62
N ALA A 67 6.67 -0.98 -0.08
CA ALA A 67 6.02 -1.82 0.93
C ALA A 67 6.00 -1.17 2.32
N ALA A 68 6.99 -0.33 2.61
CA ALA A 68 7.03 0.46 3.84
C ALA A 68 5.88 1.48 3.88
N PHE A 69 5.59 2.13 2.75
CA PHE A 69 4.43 2.98 2.56
C PHE A 69 3.12 2.24 2.83
N VAL A 70 2.90 1.08 2.19
CA VAL A 70 1.69 0.26 2.43
C VAL A 70 1.56 -0.12 3.91
N THR A 71 2.66 -0.56 4.53
CA THR A 71 2.70 -0.89 5.96
C THR A 71 2.28 0.31 6.80
N TYR A 72 2.89 1.46 6.55
CA TYR A 72 2.61 2.68 7.31
C TYR A 72 1.15 3.06 7.21
N GLN A 73 0.57 3.09 6.00
CA GLN A 73 -0.85 3.44 5.81
C GLN A 73 -1.79 2.48 6.52
N LEU A 74 -1.49 1.17 6.55
CA LEU A 74 -2.30 0.20 7.28
C LEU A 74 -2.21 0.42 8.79
N LEU A 75 -1.01 0.68 9.33
CA LEU A 75 -0.86 1.04 10.74
C LEU A 75 -1.62 2.33 11.04
N GLN A 76 -1.54 3.35 10.16
CA GLN A 76 -2.28 4.60 10.30
C GLN A 76 -3.79 4.42 10.25
N ALA A 77 -4.26 3.40 9.53
CA ALA A 77 -5.66 3.00 9.47
C ALA A 77 -6.14 2.17 10.68
N GLY A 78 -5.28 1.94 11.67
CA GLY A 78 -5.60 1.20 12.89
C GLY A 78 -5.25 -0.28 12.86
N ALA A 79 -4.45 -0.75 11.88
CA ALA A 79 -3.94 -2.12 11.92
C ALA A 79 -2.93 -2.28 13.07
N GLU A 80 -2.98 -3.43 13.74
CA GLU A 80 -1.96 -3.83 14.69
C GLU A 80 -0.75 -4.43 13.97
N ARG A 81 0.45 -4.30 14.55
CA ARG A 81 1.68 -4.86 13.97
C ARG A 81 1.55 -6.37 13.72
N GLY A 82 0.97 -7.11 14.67
CA GLY A 82 0.78 -8.55 14.57
C GLY A 82 -0.16 -8.98 13.42
N GLN A 83 -0.96 -8.05 12.90
CA GLN A 83 -1.84 -8.29 11.76
C GLN A 83 -1.12 -8.12 10.41
N LEU A 84 0.12 -7.63 10.38
CA LEU A 84 0.90 -7.44 9.15
C LEU A 84 2.02 -8.49 9.04
N PRO A 85 2.61 -8.71 7.85
CA PRO A 85 3.75 -9.62 7.72
C PRO A 85 4.91 -9.17 8.61
N ARG A 86 5.62 -10.12 9.25
CA ARG A 86 6.75 -9.79 10.14
C ARG A 86 7.81 -8.92 9.46
N ASN A 87 8.12 -9.22 8.19
CA ASN A 87 9.04 -8.44 7.36
C ASN A 87 8.25 -7.59 6.35
N SER A 88 7.39 -6.70 6.83
CA SER A 88 6.44 -5.94 6.01
C SER A 88 7.07 -4.95 5.03
N ALA A 89 8.37 -4.66 5.13
CA ALA A 89 9.09 -3.91 4.10
C ALA A 89 9.43 -4.73 2.84
N SER A 90 9.26 -6.06 2.87
CA SER A 90 9.53 -6.93 1.73
C SER A 90 8.23 -7.28 0.99
N VAL A 91 8.09 -6.86 -0.27
CA VAL A 91 6.94 -7.22 -1.12
C VAL A 91 6.75 -8.73 -1.20
N CYS A 92 7.83 -9.49 -1.26
CA CYS A 92 7.79 -10.95 -1.34
C CYS A 92 7.19 -11.60 -0.08
N HIS A 93 7.32 -10.99 1.10
CA HIS A 93 6.64 -11.45 2.32
C HIS A 93 5.13 -11.21 2.29
N TRP A 94 4.66 -10.17 1.57
CA TRP A 94 3.24 -9.97 1.34
C TRP A 94 2.66 -10.98 0.34
N VAL A 95 3.41 -11.33 -0.70
CA VAL A 95 2.97 -12.23 -1.78
C VAL A 95 3.05 -13.70 -1.38
N HIS A 96 4.10 -14.11 -0.67
CA HIS A 96 4.36 -15.52 -0.35
C HIS A 96 4.15 -15.87 1.14
N GLY A 97 3.84 -14.89 1.98
CA GLY A 97 3.45 -15.14 3.36
C GLY A 97 2.05 -15.75 3.45
N SER A 98 1.71 -16.28 4.62
CA SER A 98 0.40 -16.88 4.90
C SER A 98 -0.63 -15.89 5.47
N ARG A 99 -0.27 -14.62 5.67
CA ARG A 99 -1.11 -13.66 6.40
C ARG A 99 -2.38 -13.27 5.67
N PHE A 100 -2.34 -13.25 4.33
CA PHE A 100 -3.44 -12.83 3.47
C PHE A 100 -3.64 -13.83 2.35
N ARG A 101 -4.89 -13.98 1.89
CA ARG A 101 -5.14 -14.70 0.62
C ARG A 101 -4.50 -13.91 -0.52
N VAL A 102 -3.83 -14.61 -1.42
CA VAL A 102 -3.26 -14.06 -2.64
C VAL A 102 -3.87 -14.76 -3.84
N THR A 103 -4.28 -14.01 -4.86
CA THR A 103 -4.85 -14.56 -6.10
C THR A 103 -4.23 -13.88 -7.33
N ALA A 104 -4.14 -14.61 -8.44
CA ALA A 104 -3.73 -14.05 -9.72
C ALA A 104 -4.92 -13.50 -10.52
N ASP A 105 -6.16 -13.76 -10.08
CA ASP A 105 -7.37 -13.36 -10.78
C ASP A 105 -7.74 -11.88 -10.51
N PRO A 106 -7.56 -10.97 -11.49
CA PRO A 106 -7.92 -9.57 -11.35
C PRO A 106 -9.41 -9.31 -11.15
N ALA A 107 -10.31 -10.24 -11.54
CA ALA A 107 -11.74 -10.07 -11.32
C ALA A 107 -12.11 -10.10 -9.83
N GLN A 108 -11.24 -10.69 -8.99
CA GLN A 108 -11.44 -10.76 -7.55
C GLN A 108 -10.87 -9.55 -6.81
N ALA A 109 -10.14 -8.63 -7.46
CA ALA A 109 -9.63 -7.44 -6.82
C ALA A 109 -10.76 -6.49 -6.42
N ARG A 110 -10.69 -5.98 -5.19
CA ARG A 110 -11.59 -4.96 -4.67
C ARG A 110 -10.82 -3.69 -4.36
N ARG A 111 -11.53 -2.57 -4.32
CA ARG A 111 -11.01 -1.32 -3.78
C ARG A 111 -10.44 -1.56 -2.38
N GLY A 112 -9.23 -1.07 -2.13
CA GLY A 112 -8.53 -1.23 -0.85
C GLY A 112 -7.68 -2.51 -0.75
N ASP A 113 -7.82 -3.48 -1.66
CA ASP A 113 -6.84 -4.55 -1.80
C ASP A 113 -5.51 -4.01 -2.36
N LEU A 114 -4.47 -4.84 -2.32
CA LEU A 114 -3.17 -4.48 -2.90
C LEU A 114 -2.96 -5.21 -4.21
N PHE A 115 -2.34 -4.55 -5.19
CA PHE A 115 -1.65 -5.26 -6.26
C PHE A 115 -0.20 -5.47 -5.84
N ALA A 116 0.40 -6.57 -6.27
CA ALA A 116 1.83 -6.80 -6.09
C ALA A 116 2.41 -7.67 -7.19
N TRP A 117 3.72 -7.57 -7.38
CA TRP A 117 4.52 -8.63 -7.99
C TRP A 117 5.81 -8.78 -7.20
N CYS A 118 6.35 -10.01 -7.18
CA CYS A 118 7.61 -10.33 -6.55
C CYS A 118 8.38 -11.27 -7.48
N ASP A 119 9.64 -10.92 -7.75
CA ASP A 119 10.69 -11.83 -8.18
C ASP A 119 11.40 -12.33 -6.92
N ARG A 120 11.08 -13.58 -6.55
CA ARG A 120 11.60 -14.21 -5.33
C ARG A 120 13.08 -14.55 -5.43
N ALA A 121 13.61 -14.79 -6.63
CA ALA A 121 15.03 -15.10 -6.81
C ALA A 121 15.88 -13.85 -6.60
N ALA A 122 15.42 -12.71 -7.12
CA ALA A 122 16.12 -11.44 -6.97
C ALA A 122 15.74 -10.66 -5.69
N TRP A 123 14.73 -11.11 -4.94
CA TRP A 123 14.12 -10.40 -3.82
C TRP A 123 13.65 -8.98 -4.16
N ARG A 124 13.08 -8.83 -5.36
CA ARG A 124 12.58 -7.53 -5.84
C ARG A 124 11.09 -7.59 -6.11
N GLY A 125 10.40 -6.49 -5.94
CA GLY A 125 8.97 -6.42 -6.21
C GLY A 125 8.45 -5.00 -6.15
N HIS A 126 7.15 -4.87 -6.41
CA HIS A 126 6.44 -3.61 -6.19
C HIS A 126 5.04 -3.91 -5.66
N ILE A 127 4.51 -2.98 -4.88
CA ILE A 127 3.21 -3.11 -4.22
C ILE A 127 2.53 -1.75 -4.11
N GLY A 128 1.20 -1.74 -4.17
CA GLY A 128 0.41 -0.55 -3.92
C GLY A 128 -1.07 -0.85 -3.80
N PHE A 129 -1.86 0.16 -3.45
CA PHE A 129 -3.29 0.01 -3.24
C PHE A 129 -4.05 0.04 -4.57
N ILE A 130 -5.03 -0.85 -4.71
CA ILE A 130 -5.98 -0.86 -5.82
C ILE A 130 -7.11 0.12 -5.50
N VAL A 131 -7.28 1.12 -6.35
CA VAL A 131 -8.39 2.08 -6.30
C VAL A 131 -9.59 1.51 -7.04
N ARG A 132 -9.35 0.94 -8.24
CA ARG A 132 -10.39 0.42 -9.13
C ARG A 132 -9.81 -0.56 -10.14
N MET A 133 -10.62 -1.55 -10.52
CA MET A 133 -10.35 -2.43 -11.66
C MET A 133 -11.36 -2.15 -12.78
N ARG A 134 -10.91 -2.16 -14.04
CA ARG A 134 -11.77 -2.03 -15.22
C ARG A 134 -11.41 -3.08 -16.25
N ARG A 135 -12.41 -3.67 -16.90
CA ARG A 135 -12.19 -4.48 -18.10
C ARG A 135 -12.12 -3.54 -19.32
N THR A 136 -11.09 -3.70 -20.14
CA THR A 136 -10.87 -2.95 -21.37
C THR A 136 -10.67 -3.94 -22.53
N ALA A 137 -10.66 -3.44 -23.77
CA ALA A 137 -10.32 -4.25 -24.95
C ALA A 137 -8.92 -4.90 -24.86
N ARG A 138 -8.00 -4.29 -24.09
CA ARG A 138 -6.61 -4.80 -23.91
C ARG A 138 -6.46 -5.71 -22.69
N GLY A 139 -7.55 -6.00 -21.96
CA GLY A 139 -7.54 -6.77 -20.71
C GLY A 139 -7.93 -5.92 -19.50
N TRP A 140 -7.57 -6.39 -18.31
CA TRP A 140 -7.86 -5.66 -17.08
C TRP A 140 -6.91 -4.48 -16.90
N LEU A 141 -7.45 -3.31 -16.54
CA LEU A 141 -6.72 -2.11 -16.18
C LEU A 141 -6.97 -1.81 -14.70
N ALA A 142 -5.90 -1.70 -13.93
CA ALA A 142 -5.94 -1.29 -12.53
C ALA A 142 -5.62 0.20 -12.42
N GLU A 143 -6.47 0.95 -11.71
CA GLU A 143 -6.13 2.26 -11.16
C GLU A 143 -5.60 2.05 -9.73
N THR A 144 -4.44 2.62 -9.42
CA THR A 144 -3.68 2.31 -8.19
C THR A 144 -3.13 3.56 -7.52
N ILE A 145 -2.78 3.47 -6.24
CA ILE A 145 -1.96 4.45 -5.52
C ILE A 145 -0.73 3.75 -4.95
N GLU A 146 0.44 4.33 -5.21
CA GLU A 146 1.73 3.68 -5.02
C GLU A 146 2.75 4.64 -4.45
N GLY A 147 3.55 4.17 -3.49
CA GLY A 147 4.77 4.85 -3.02
C GLY A 147 6.00 4.33 -3.74
N ASN A 148 7.09 5.11 -3.73
CA ASN A 148 8.35 4.82 -4.41
C ASN A 148 8.13 4.50 -5.90
N THR A 149 7.27 5.29 -6.56
CA THR A 149 7.09 5.28 -8.01
C THR A 149 7.29 6.70 -8.59
N ASN A 150 7.32 6.83 -9.91
CA ASN A 150 7.43 8.12 -10.62
C ASN A 150 6.52 8.14 -11.86
N ASP A 151 6.53 9.25 -12.61
CA ASP A 151 5.69 9.41 -13.81
C ASP A 151 5.96 8.34 -14.89
N ALA A 152 7.19 7.84 -14.98
CA ALA A 152 7.57 6.75 -15.88
C ALA A 152 7.22 5.35 -15.34
N GLY A 153 6.75 5.22 -14.10
CA GLY A 153 6.45 3.94 -13.45
C GLY A 153 7.70 3.12 -13.10
N SER A 154 8.87 3.78 -13.01
CA SER A 154 10.14 3.14 -12.68
C SER A 154 10.20 2.72 -11.20
N ARG A 155 11.14 1.81 -10.93
CA ARG A 155 11.49 1.29 -9.59
C ARG A 155 12.17 2.32 -8.68
N GLU A 156 12.88 3.28 -9.25
CA GLU A 156 13.49 4.42 -8.53
C GLU A 156 12.52 5.59 -8.60
N GLY A 157 11.41 5.43 -7.88
CA GLY A 157 10.35 6.41 -7.88
C GLY A 157 10.49 7.42 -6.77
N ASP A 158 10.23 8.69 -7.06
CA ASP A 158 10.52 9.81 -6.18
C ASP A 158 9.34 10.23 -5.30
N GLY A 159 8.23 9.48 -5.27
CA GLY A 159 7.06 9.93 -4.54
C GLY A 159 5.87 8.97 -4.50
N VAL A 160 4.77 9.50 -3.98
CA VAL A 160 3.46 8.82 -3.96
C VAL A 160 2.60 9.33 -5.11
N TYR A 161 2.08 8.41 -5.93
CA TYR A 161 1.35 8.74 -7.15
C TYR A 161 0.15 7.81 -7.40
N ARG A 162 -0.83 8.34 -8.13
CA ARG A 162 -1.87 7.54 -8.78
C ARG A 162 -1.32 6.98 -10.10
N ARG A 163 -1.55 5.70 -10.39
CA ARG A 163 -1.09 5.05 -11.62
C ARG A 163 -2.22 4.26 -12.29
N GLN A 164 -2.01 3.99 -13.58
CA GLN A 164 -2.78 3.01 -14.33
C GLN A 164 -1.86 1.87 -14.76
N ARG A 165 -2.27 0.63 -14.51
CA ARG A 165 -1.49 -0.57 -14.83
C ARG A 165 -2.32 -1.54 -15.63
N LEU A 166 -1.84 -1.92 -16.82
CA LEU A 166 -2.41 -3.07 -17.51
C LEU A 166 -2.06 -4.33 -16.70
N TRP A 167 -3.07 -5.15 -16.43
CA TRP A 167 -2.88 -6.34 -15.62
C TRP A 167 -2.13 -7.40 -16.40
N THR A 168 -1.04 -7.91 -15.82
CA THR A 168 -0.23 -8.97 -16.42
C THR A 168 -0.28 -10.24 -15.56
N PRO A 169 0.09 -11.42 -16.10
CA PRO A 169 0.12 -12.66 -15.33
C PRO A 169 1.07 -12.63 -14.11
N GLN A 170 2.06 -11.75 -14.09
CA GLN A 170 2.98 -11.58 -12.96
C GLN A 170 2.31 -10.89 -11.77
N LEU A 171 1.32 -10.02 -12.01
CA LEU A 171 0.61 -9.33 -10.95
C LEU A 171 -0.26 -10.28 -10.13
N LYS A 172 -0.40 -9.94 -8.87
CA LYS A 172 -1.18 -10.65 -7.86
C LYS A 172 -2.01 -9.64 -7.10
N VAL A 173 -3.15 -10.09 -6.61
CA VAL A 173 -4.01 -9.37 -5.68
C VAL A 173 -3.78 -9.93 -4.29
N ILE A 174 -3.43 -9.08 -3.33
CA ILE A 174 -3.38 -9.43 -1.91
C ILE A 174 -4.67 -8.93 -1.25
N LYS A 175 -5.41 -9.86 -0.66
CA LYS A 175 -6.82 -9.67 -0.28
C LYS A 175 -6.95 -9.14 1.15
N LEU A 176 -6.73 -7.83 1.31
CA LEU A 176 -6.91 -7.14 2.58
C LEU A 176 -8.38 -7.03 2.98
N THR A 177 -9.27 -6.89 2.00
CA THR A 177 -10.73 -6.75 2.20
C THR A 177 -11.42 -8.01 2.70
N GLU A 178 -10.71 -9.14 2.73
CA GLU A 178 -11.20 -10.41 3.27
C GLU A 178 -10.45 -10.82 4.54
N ALA A 179 -9.49 -10.02 4.99
CA ALA A 179 -8.76 -10.28 6.21
C ALA A 179 -9.60 -9.89 7.43
N LYS A 180 -9.45 -10.64 8.52
CA LYS A 180 -9.96 -10.25 9.83
C LYS A 180 -9.02 -9.20 10.44
N TRP A 181 -9.60 -8.04 10.73
CA TRP A 181 -8.94 -6.86 11.30
C TRP A 181 -9.39 -6.58 12.74
N THR A 182 -9.96 -7.57 13.41
CA THR A 182 -10.37 -7.45 14.81
C THR A 182 -9.14 -7.27 15.71
N PRO A 183 -9.21 -6.39 16.72
CA PRO A 183 -8.18 -6.29 17.75
C PRO A 183 -7.92 -7.66 18.37
N SER A 184 -6.66 -7.91 18.73
CA SER A 184 -6.28 -9.13 19.43
C SER A 184 -6.72 -9.15 20.89
#